data_AF-A0A7W6BCU2-F1
#
_entry.id   AF-A0A7W6BCU2-F1
#
_cell.length_a   1.000
_cell.length_b   1.000
_cell.length_c   1.000
_cell.angle_alpha   90.00
_cell.angle_beta   90.00
_cell.angle_gamma   90.00
#
_symmetry.space_group_name_H-M   'P 1'
#
loop_
_entity.id
_entity.type
_entity.pdbx_description
1 polymer ?
#
loop_
_entity_poly.entity_id
_entity_poly.type
_entity_poly.pdbx_seq_one_letter_code
_entity_poly.pdbx_strand_id
1 'polypeptide(L)'
;MNGRNSPAGIRAPRRLACLFAALATTLLLTTAAVGQDIGPQSQTSREQVEKLVGLWKDHFAGADSLQQRRTAFKALMEATPGPTRIQLRQIDADGVKAELMWPARLHHPIGERVILYIHGGGFSGGSIRTHSLLAGSLAKAASSDVLLIDYRLMPEYGYPAQINDALTAYRWLLDNGYDNGNVVVAGDGAGGNIAIETVLRQMQAAKPLPAAVVALSPITDLAATGGSMTSNAASDPLVDKAWIETLRKPYLGRRPPTDPQVSPLYADMKGFPPLLLQVGSGEALLDDTLRLADKARQAGVDVTTEIWPGMPHQWQLFPSLLDDADRASQNIAEFAIRHFADRPKE
;
A
#
# COMPACT_ATOMS: atom_id res chain seq x y z
N MET A 1 -22.84 89.48 21.75
CA MET A 1 -23.29 88.10 21.44
C MET A 1 -24.06 88.19 20.14
N ASN A 2 -23.30 88.15 19.05
CA ASN A 2 -23.70 88.30 17.65
C ASN A 2 -23.71 86.89 17.04
N GLY A 3 -24.54 86.50 16.09
CA GLY A 3 -25.41 87.23 15.20
C GLY A 3 -25.59 86.40 13.93
N ARG A 4 -26.81 86.44 13.41
CA ARG A 4 -27.20 86.36 11.98
C ARG A 4 -27.06 85.07 11.14
N ASN A 5 -28.23 84.78 10.55
CA ASN A 5 -28.51 84.51 9.13
C ASN A 5 -28.28 83.11 8.52
N SER A 6 -29.42 82.43 8.27
CA SER A 6 -29.73 81.57 7.10
C SER A 6 -29.31 82.25 5.76
N PRO A 7 -29.24 81.59 4.57
CA PRO A 7 -30.08 80.47 4.08
C PRO A 7 -29.47 79.54 2.99
N ALA A 8 -30.32 78.71 2.37
CA ALA A 8 -30.21 78.11 1.02
C ALA A 8 -29.07 77.08 0.78
N GLY A 9 -29.22 75.97 0.07
CA GLY A 9 -30.28 75.41 -0.75
C GLY A 9 -29.74 74.15 -1.47
N ILE A 10 -30.54 73.64 -2.43
CA ILE A 10 -30.18 72.73 -3.54
C ILE A 10 -30.43 71.21 -3.34
N ARG A 11 -31.64 70.81 -3.78
CA ARG A 11 -32.04 69.73 -4.72
C ARG A 11 -31.12 68.51 -4.99
N ALA A 12 -31.69 67.32 -4.70
CA ALA A 12 -31.91 66.13 -5.56
C ALA A 12 -30.71 65.31 -6.15
N PRO A 13 -30.90 64.14 -6.82
CA PRO A 13 -31.33 62.84 -6.27
C PRO A 13 -30.51 61.62 -6.80
N ARG A 14 -30.88 60.40 -6.32
CA ARG A 14 -30.74 59.04 -6.92
C ARG A 14 -29.34 58.40 -7.08
N ARG A 15 -29.24 57.14 -6.63
CA ARG A 15 -28.87 55.94 -7.42
C ARG A 15 -29.13 54.67 -6.59
N LEU A 16 -30.20 53.93 -6.93
CA LEU A 16 -30.16 52.53 -7.38
C LEU A 16 -28.93 51.73 -6.92
N ALA A 17 -29.12 50.87 -5.92
CA ALA A 17 -28.23 49.76 -5.65
C ALA A 17 -28.80 48.50 -6.32
N CYS A 18 -28.18 48.07 -7.41
CA CYS A 18 -28.44 46.77 -8.01
C CYS A 18 -27.83 45.67 -7.12
N LEU A 19 -28.65 44.76 -6.61
CA LEU A 19 -28.18 43.47 -6.11
C LEU A 19 -27.74 42.61 -7.30
N PHE A 20 -26.46 42.27 -7.37
CA PHE A 20 -25.98 41.09 -8.08
C PHE A 20 -25.55 40.06 -7.02
N ALA A 21 -26.40 39.07 -6.78
CA ALA A 21 -25.99 37.87 -6.07
C ALA A 21 -25.19 37.00 -7.05
N ALA A 22 -23.86 37.00 -6.90
CA ALA A 22 -23.01 36.05 -7.59
C ALA A 22 -23.13 34.69 -6.86
N LEU A 23 -23.84 33.73 -7.46
CA LEU A 23 -23.70 32.32 -7.11
C LEU A 23 -22.27 31.90 -7.51
N ALA A 24 -21.37 31.82 -6.53
CA ALA A 24 -20.11 31.12 -6.69
C ALA A 24 -20.39 29.62 -6.57
N THR A 25 -20.65 28.97 -7.71
CA THR A 25 -20.69 27.51 -7.79
C THR A 25 -19.25 27.02 -7.69
N THR A 26 -18.82 26.62 -6.49
CA THR A 26 -17.53 25.96 -6.29
C THR A 26 -17.62 24.58 -6.94
N LEU A 27 -17.17 24.48 -8.19
CA LEU A 27 -17.00 23.22 -8.89
C LEU A 27 -15.82 22.50 -8.24
N LEU A 28 -16.09 21.68 -7.23
CA LEU A 28 -15.14 20.67 -6.77
C LEU A 28 -14.94 19.69 -7.92
N LEU A 29 -13.92 19.93 -8.74
CA LEU A 29 -13.41 18.95 -9.69
C LEU A 29 -12.84 17.80 -8.86
N THR A 30 -13.67 16.80 -8.57
CA THR A 30 -13.20 15.46 -8.23
C THR A 30 -12.49 14.94 -9.47
N THR A 31 -11.17 15.12 -9.54
CA THR A 31 -10.35 14.40 -10.51
C THR A 31 -10.46 12.93 -10.12
N ALA A 32 -11.27 12.16 -10.83
CA ALA A 32 -11.17 10.71 -10.79
C ALA A 32 -9.71 10.37 -11.13
N ALA A 33 -8.99 9.73 -10.21
CA ALA A 33 -7.64 9.26 -10.44
C ALA A 33 -7.69 8.20 -11.56
N VAL A 34 -7.51 8.67 -12.79
CA VAL A 34 -7.15 7.86 -13.95
C VAL A 34 -5.83 7.18 -13.60
N GLY A 35 -5.70 5.88 -13.86
CA GLY A 35 -4.47 5.14 -13.59
C GLY A 35 -3.26 5.88 -14.15
N GLN A 36 -2.17 5.95 -13.38
CA GLN A 36 -0.93 6.51 -13.89
C GLN A 36 -0.46 5.62 -15.05
N ASP A 37 -0.27 6.22 -16.22
CA ASP A 37 0.15 5.49 -17.41
C ASP A 37 1.61 5.05 -17.21
N ILE A 38 1.79 3.81 -16.77
CA ILE A 38 3.11 3.18 -16.75
C ILE A 38 3.46 2.91 -18.22
N GLY A 39 4.33 3.76 -18.76
CA GLY A 39 4.78 3.66 -20.15
C GLY A 39 5.28 2.26 -20.53
N PRO A 40 5.42 2.00 -21.84
CA PRO A 40 5.75 0.67 -22.35
C PRO A 40 7.07 0.14 -21.78
N GLN A 41 7.13 -1.18 -21.58
CA GLN A 41 8.35 -1.84 -21.09
C GLN A 41 9.54 -1.60 -22.02
N SER A 42 10.63 -1.08 -21.48
CA SER A 42 11.88 -0.90 -22.22
C SER A 42 12.60 -2.23 -22.47
N GLN A 43 13.53 -2.26 -23.43
CA GLN A 43 14.34 -3.45 -23.69
C GLN A 43 15.22 -3.82 -22.47
N THR A 44 15.83 -2.83 -21.81
CA THR A 44 16.61 -3.04 -20.59
C THR A 44 15.75 -3.63 -19.46
N SER A 45 14.53 -3.13 -19.30
CA SER A 45 13.57 -3.66 -18.33
C SER A 45 13.24 -5.13 -18.61
N ARG A 46 13.03 -5.51 -19.89
CA ARG A 46 12.79 -6.92 -20.27
C ARG A 46 13.95 -7.83 -19.87
N GLU A 47 15.19 -7.41 -20.12
CA GLU A 47 16.39 -8.18 -19.77
C GLU A 47 16.56 -8.32 -18.25
N GLN A 48 16.30 -7.26 -17.49
CA GLN A 48 16.30 -7.30 -16.02
C GLN A 48 15.20 -8.23 -15.47
N VAL A 49 14.00 -8.19 -16.06
CA VAL A 49 12.88 -9.08 -15.71
C VAL A 49 13.23 -10.54 -16.01
N GLU A 50 13.78 -10.84 -17.18
CA GLU A 50 14.16 -12.21 -17.56
C GLU A 50 15.16 -12.78 -16.55
N LYS A 51 16.17 -11.98 -16.17
CA LYS A 51 17.14 -12.34 -15.14
C LYS A 51 16.47 -12.59 -13.79
N LEU A 52 15.54 -11.72 -13.37
CA LEU A 52 14.81 -11.88 -12.11
C LEU A 52 13.94 -13.14 -12.10
N VAL A 53 13.20 -13.40 -13.18
CA VAL A 53 12.38 -14.60 -13.33
C VAL A 53 13.25 -15.86 -13.31
N GLY A 54 14.43 -15.83 -13.93
CA GLY A 54 15.42 -16.91 -13.83
C GLY A 54 15.85 -17.18 -12.38
N LEU A 55 16.21 -16.13 -11.64
CA LEU A 55 16.59 -16.26 -10.21
C LEU A 55 15.47 -16.89 -9.37
N TRP A 56 14.22 -16.47 -9.59
CA TRP A 56 13.07 -17.06 -8.90
C TRP A 56 12.91 -18.54 -9.24
N LYS A 57 12.94 -18.90 -10.53
CA LYS A 57 12.81 -20.30 -10.98
C LYS A 57 13.90 -21.18 -10.38
N ASP A 58 15.15 -20.71 -10.37
CA ASP A 58 16.28 -21.48 -9.84
C ASP A 58 16.16 -21.73 -8.32
N HIS A 59 15.75 -20.72 -7.55
CA HIS A 59 15.66 -20.85 -6.09
C HIS A 59 14.42 -21.61 -5.63
N PHE A 60 13.33 -21.54 -6.39
CA PHE A 60 12.06 -22.21 -6.06
C PHE A 60 11.90 -23.57 -6.75
N ALA A 61 12.87 -24.00 -7.56
CA ALA A 61 12.87 -25.32 -8.18
C ALA A 61 12.73 -26.43 -7.13
N GLY A 62 11.67 -27.22 -7.22
CA GLY A 62 11.38 -28.31 -6.29
C GLY A 62 10.90 -27.87 -4.89
N ALA A 63 10.56 -26.60 -4.72
CA ALA A 63 9.98 -26.10 -3.47
C ALA A 63 8.45 -26.25 -3.50
N ASP A 64 7.96 -27.46 -3.19
CA ASP A 64 6.54 -27.81 -3.31
C ASP A 64 5.74 -27.57 -2.01
N SER A 65 6.40 -27.58 -0.85
CA SER A 65 5.78 -27.35 0.45
C SER A 65 5.95 -25.91 0.96
N LEU A 66 5.07 -25.49 1.88
CA LEU A 66 5.18 -24.18 2.56
C LEU A 66 6.58 -23.95 3.16
N GLN A 67 7.12 -24.98 3.82
CA GLN A 67 8.42 -24.89 4.48
C GLN A 67 9.57 -24.78 3.47
N GLN A 68 9.54 -25.55 2.38
CA GLN A 68 10.55 -25.45 1.33
C GLN A 68 10.52 -24.08 0.66
N ARG A 69 9.34 -23.53 0.37
CA ARG A 69 9.20 -22.19 -0.21
C ARG A 69 9.62 -21.09 0.75
N ARG A 70 9.32 -21.22 2.04
CA ARG A 70 9.84 -20.34 3.11
C ARG A 70 11.38 -20.33 3.10
N THR A 71 12.01 -21.50 3.02
CA THR A 71 13.47 -21.64 2.97
C THR A 71 14.08 -21.09 1.69
N ALA A 72 13.48 -21.40 0.52
CA ALA A 72 13.91 -20.89 -0.78
C ALA A 72 13.88 -19.36 -0.83
N PHE A 73 12.78 -18.76 -0.36
CA PHE A 73 12.64 -17.31 -0.32
C PHE A 73 13.69 -16.67 0.60
N LYS A 74 13.88 -17.23 1.80
CA LYS A 74 14.90 -16.76 2.74
C LYS A 74 16.30 -16.82 2.13
N ALA A 75 16.67 -17.94 1.51
CA ALA A 75 17.99 -18.14 0.91
C ALA A 75 18.26 -17.14 -0.23
N LEU A 76 17.28 -16.93 -1.12
CA LEU A 76 17.39 -15.94 -2.19
C LEU A 76 17.63 -14.54 -1.63
N MET A 77 16.80 -14.12 -0.67
CA MET A 77 16.90 -12.76 -0.10
C MET A 77 18.12 -12.58 0.80
N GLU A 78 18.68 -13.64 1.38
CA GLU A 78 19.95 -13.58 2.11
C GLU A 78 21.12 -13.23 1.19
N ALA A 79 21.06 -13.65 -0.08
CA ALA A 79 22.05 -13.33 -1.10
C ALA A 79 21.88 -11.91 -1.69
N THR A 80 20.74 -11.24 -1.49
CA THR A 80 20.55 -9.85 -1.92
C THR A 80 21.18 -8.87 -0.93
N PRO A 81 21.68 -7.71 -1.39
CA PRO A 81 22.21 -6.69 -0.49
C PRO A 81 21.14 -6.15 0.46
N GLY A 82 21.56 -5.79 1.67
CA GLY A 82 20.72 -5.06 2.62
C GLY A 82 20.58 -3.57 2.26
N PRO A 83 19.68 -2.84 2.96
CA PRO A 83 19.54 -1.41 2.74
C PRO A 83 20.82 -0.66 3.12
N THR A 84 21.23 0.29 2.29
CA THR A 84 22.38 1.18 2.55
C THR A 84 21.91 2.55 3.04
N ARG A 85 22.70 3.28 3.84
CA ARG A 85 22.35 4.65 4.30
C ARG A 85 21.00 4.74 5.04
N ILE A 86 20.60 3.67 5.70
CA ILE A 86 19.42 3.56 6.56
C ILE A 86 19.89 3.30 7.98
N GLN A 87 19.25 3.97 8.94
CA GLN A 87 19.35 3.67 10.36
C GLN A 87 18.31 2.61 10.71
N LEU A 88 18.67 1.68 11.60
CA LEU A 88 17.81 0.56 11.99
C LEU A 88 17.68 0.53 13.51
N ARG A 89 16.46 0.25 13.99
CA ARG A 89 16.18 0.00 15.40
C ARG A 89 15.21 -1.17 15.54
N GLN A 90 15.59 -2.18 16.30
CA GLN A 90 14.69 -3.26 16.69
C GLN A 90 13.60 -2.72 17.63
N ILE A 91 12.35 -3.07 17.36
CA ILE A 91 11.16 -2.64 18.10
C ILE A 91 10.38 -3.88 18.53
N ASP A 92 9.84 -3.82 19.73
CA ASP A 92 8.76 -4.69 20.19
C ASP A 92 7.47 -3.87 20.20
N ALA A 93 6.60 -4.10 19.20
CA ALA A 93 5.32 -3.43 19.06
C ALA A 93 4.24 -4.25 19.76
N ASP A 94 4.26 -4.22 21.10
CA ASP A 94 3.35 -4.95 22.00
C ASP A 94 3.28 -6.47 21.73
N GLY A 95 4.45 -7.10 21.64
CA GLY A 95 4.61 -8.53 21.37
C GLY A 95 4.79 -8.86 19.89
N VAL A 96 4.67 -7.87 18.99
CA VAL A 96 4.98 -8.02 17.57
C VAL A 96 6.39 -7.50 17.32
N LYS A 97 7.31 -8.40 16.98
CA LYS A 97 8.68 -8.04 16.62
C LYS A 97 8.67 -7.18 15.36
N ALA A 98 9.43 -6.10 15.35
CA ALA A 98 9.52 -5.19 14.21
C ALA A 98 10.92 -4.55 14.11
N GLU A 99 11.21 -3.93 12.96
CA GLU A 99 12.35 -3.05 12.77
C GLU A 99 11.88 -1.70 12.26
N LEU A 100 12.23 -0.64 12.97
CA LEU A 100 12.03 0.74 12.55
C LEU A 100 13.23 1.17 11.71
N MET A 101 12.96 1.67 10.51
CA MET A 101 13.96 2.09 9.52
C MET A 101 13.74 3.54 9.12
N TRP A 102 14.80 4.33 9.05
CA TRP A 102 14.73 5.72 8.55
C TRP A 102 16.02 6.13 7.84
N PRO A 103 15.97 7.04 6.85
CA PRO A 103 17.17 7.52 6.18
C PRO A 103 18.06 8.29 7.14
N ALA A 104 19.39 8.21 6.94
CA ALA A 104 20.35 8.92 7.77
C ALA A 104 20.19 10.46 7.74
N ARG A 105 19.51 11.00 6.71
CA ARG A 105 19.10 12.40 6.61
C ARG A 105 17.60 12.42 6.31
N LEU A 106 16.81 12.69 7.34
CA LEU A 106 15.38 12.93 7.19
C LEU A 106 15.12 14.41 6.88
N HIS A 107 14.09 14.68 6.09
CA HIS A 107 13.52 16.02 5.95
C HIS A 107 12.51 16.36 7.07
N HIS A 108 12.15 15.36 7.89
CA HIS A 108 11.18 15.42 8.99
C HIS A 108 11.75 14.75 10.25
N PRO A 109 11.36 15.14 11.48
CA PRO A 109 11.68 14.37 12.66
C PRO A 109 11.22 12.91 12.57
N ILE A 110 12.05 12.00 13.10
CA ILE A 110 11.61 10.62 13.41
C ILE A 110 10.37 10.68 14.32
N GLY A 111 9.38 9.82 14.07
CA GLY A 111 8.12 9.83 14.81
C GLY A 111 6.99 10.66 14.18
N GLU A 112 7.25 11.38 13.07
CA GLU A 112 6.23 12.24 12.45
C GLU A 112 5.44 11.53 11.34
N ARG A 113 6.13 10.80 10.45
CA ARG A 113 5.56 10.10 9.29
C ARG A 113 6.05 8.66 9.25
N VAL A 114 5.14 7.71 9.03
CA VAL A 114 5.50 6.30 9.00
C VAL A 114 4.74 5.51 7.95
N ILE A 115 5.44 4.58 7.32
CA ILE A 115 4.85 3.48 6.57
C ILE A 115 4.91 2.23 7.45
N LEU A 116 3.77 1.73 7.90
CA LEU A 116 3.68 0.38 8.47
C LEU A 116 3.76 -0.62 7.32
N TYR A 117 4.86 -1.37 7.24
CA TYR A 117 5.08 -2.33 6.17
C TYR A 117 4.83 -3.76 6.64
N ILE A 118 3.94 -4.46 5.94
CA ILE A 118 3.53 -5.83 6.20
C ILE A 118 4.02 -6.70 5.04
N HIS A 119 4.99 -7.55 5.32
CA HIS A 119 5.69 -8.29 4.27
C HIS A 119 4.84 -9.39 3.60
N GLY A 120 5.13 -9.67 2.34
CA GLY A 120 4.62 -10.81 1.60
C GLY A 120 5.28 -12.14 1.97
N GLY A 121 5.01 -13.16 1.15
CA GLY A 121 5.47 -14.55 1.39
C GLY A 121 4.35 -15.58 1.62
N GLY A 122 3.14 -15.31 1.11
CA GLY A 122 2.04 -16.28 1.13
C GLY A 122 1.53 -16.65 2.52
N PHE A 123 1.59 -15.72 3.49
CA PHE A 123 1.26 -15.92 4.92
C PHE A 123 2.14 -16.96 5.65
N SER A 124 3.01 -17.67 4.93
CA SER A 124 3.85 -18.75 5.45
C SER A 124 5.34 -18.46 5.36
N GLY A 125 5.76 -17.33 4.79
CA GLY A 125 7.15 -16.95 4.62
C GLY A 125 7.31 -15.43 4.63
N GLY A 126 8.54 -14.99 4.35
CA GLY A 126 8.93 -13.61 4.57
C GLY A 126 9.41 -13.36 6.00
N SER A 127 9.97 -12.17 6.22
CA SER A 127 10.54 -11.68 7.48
C SER A 127 11.05 -10.25 7.25
N ILE A 128 11.46 -9.59 8.33
CA ILE A 128 12.22 -8.32 8.29
C ILE A 128 13.38 -8.40 7.27
N ARG A 129 14.20 -9.46 7.31
CA ARG A 129 15.38 -9.59 6.42
C ARG A 129 15.01 -9.69 4.95
N THR A 130 13.92 -10.38 4.62
CA THR A 130 13.51 -10.57 3.22
C THR A 130 12.99 -9.28 2.58
N HIS A 131 12.49 -8.33 3.37
CA HIS A 131 11.89 -7.10 2.85
C HIS A 131 12.67 -5.83 3.25
N SER A 132 13.77 -5.97 3.99
CA SER A 132 14.55 -4.82 4.48
C SER A 132 15.08 -3.90 3.38
N LEU A 133 15.40 -4.45 2.20
CA LEU A 133 15.87 -3.64 1.08
C LEU A 133 14.76 -2.74 0.54
N LEU A 134 13.55 -3.28 0.33
CA LEU A 134 12.38 -2.52 -0.09
C LEU A 134 11.95 -1.52 0.98
N ALA A 135 11.85 -1.94 2.24
CA ALA A 135 11.52 -1.05 3.36
C ALA A 135 12.52 0.12 3.45
N GLY A 136 13.82 -0.15 3.33
CA GLY A 136 14.83 0.90 3.28
C GLY A 136 14.77 1.79 2.03
N SER A 137 14.34 1.25 0.88
CA SER A 137 14.08 2.05 -0.33
C SER A 137 12.94 3.03 -0.10
N LEU A 138 11.82 2.57 0.46
CA LEU A 138 10.66 3.38 0.79
C LEU A 138 10.99 4.46 1.83
N ALA A 139 11.74 4.12 2.88
CA ALA A 139 12.17 5.08 3.88
C ALA A 139 12.96 6.25 3.26
N LYS A 140 13.86 5.96 2.30
CA LYS A 140 14.59 7.01 1.56
C LYS A 140 13.69 7.82 0.66
N ALA A 141 12.88 7.16 -0.16
CA ALA A 141 12.06 7.80 -1.18
C ALA A 141 10.99 8.70 -0.55
N ALA A 142 10.35 8.24 0.52
CA ALA A 142 9.30 8.99 1.23
C ALA A 142 9.85 9.99 2.26
N SER A 143 11.15 9.93 2.57
CA SER A 143 11.76 10.63 3.72
C SER A 143 10.94 10.43 5.00
N SER A 144 10.55 9.19 5.26
CA SER A 144 9.70 8.79 6.39
C SER A 144 10.31 7.61 7.13
N ASP A 145 9.76 7.34 8.30
CA ASP A 145 10.00 6.07 8.98
C ASP A 145 9.30 4.93 8.23
N VAL A 146 9.83 3.72 8.40
CA VAL A 146 9.17 2.48 8.00
C VAL A 146 9.24 1.52 9.18
N LEU A 147 8.08 1.10 9.69
CA LEU A 147 7.97 0.04 10.67
C LEU A 147 7.70 -1.27 9.95
N LEU A 148 8.72 -2.10 9.76
CA LEU A 148 8.60 -3.41 9.12
C LEU A 148 8.36 -4.48 10.19
N ILE A 149 7.19 -5.12 10.17
CA ILE A 149 6.80 -6.10 11.20
C ILE A 149 7.13 -7.54 10.81
N ASP A 150 7.42 -8.38 11.80
CA ASP A 150 7.68 -9.83 11.69
C ASP A 150 6.46 -10.56 12.29
N TYR A 151 5.35 -10.58 11.54
CA TYR A 151 4.08 -11.13 12.02
C TYR A 151 4.09 -12.67 12.06
N ARG A 152 3.20 -13.27 12.85
CA ARG A 152 3.11 -14.73 12.99
C ARG A 152 2.74 -15.44 11.70
N LEU A 153 3.49 -16.48 11.34
CA LEU A 153 3.35 -17.20 10.06
C LEU A 153 2.65 -18.56 10.21
N MET A 154 2.06 -19.00 9.10
CA MET A 154 1.57 -20.36 8.93
C MET A 154 2.70 -21.35 8.64
N PRO A 155 2.57 -22.64 9.02
CA PRO A 155 1.37 -23.27 9.59
C PRO A 155 1.24 -23.16 11.10
N GLU A 156 2.22 -22.58 11.78
CA GLU A 156 2.26 -22.48 13.24
C GLU A 156 1.09 -21.62 13.77
N TYR A 157 0.74 -20.57 13.03
CA TYR A 157 -0.37 -19.68 13.33
C TYR A 157 -1.22 -19.45 12.09
N GLY A 158 -2.44 -20.02 12.06
CA GLY A 158 -3.43 -19.74 11.02
C GLY A 158 -4.14 -18.40 11.22
N TYR A 159 -5.10 -18.10 10.34
CA TYR A 159 -5.98 -16.95 10.50
C TYR A 159 -6.67 -16.95 11.88
N PRO A 160 -6.81 -15.80 12.57
CA PRO A 160 -6.50 -14.43 12.14
C PRO A 160 -5.17 -13.87 12.71
N ALA A 161 -4.19 -14.70 13.06
CA ALA A 161 -3.00 -14.27 13.80
C ALA A 161 -2.24 -13.11 13.11
N GLN A 162 -2.04 -13.21 11.80
CA GLN A 162 -1.34 -12.24 10.96
C GLN A 162 -1.97 -10.85 11.03
N ILE A 163 -3.30 -10.80 10.88
CA ILE A 163 -4.06 -9.54 10.88
C ILE A 163 -4.14 -8.96 12.29
N ASN A 164 -4.21 -9.81 13.32
CA ASN A 164 -4.16 -9.36 14.70
C ASN A 164 -2.81 -8.69 15.01
N ASP A 165 -1.69 -9.25 14.53
CA ASP A 165 -0.36 -8.66 14.73
C ASP A 165 -0.22 -7.33 13.99
N ALA A 166 -0.72 -7.23 12.75
CA ALA A 166 -0.73 -5.97 12.00
C ALA A 166 -1.60 -4.89 12.68
N LEU A 167 -2.76 -5.25 13.23
CA LEU A 167 -3.60 -4.35 14.02
C LEU A 167 -2.90 -3.89 15.30
N THR A 168 -2.21 -4.79 16.00
CA THR A 168 -1.42 -4.46 17.19
C THR A 168 -0.33 -3.47 16.83
N ALA A 169 0.45 -3.72 15.78
CA ALA A 169 1.50 -2.80 15.36
C ALA A 169 0.98 -1.43 14.89
N TYR A 170 -0.14 -1.39 14.17
CA TYR A 170 -0.79 -0.14 13.78
C TYR A 170 -1.21 0.69 15.00
N ARG A 171 -1.84 0.05 16.00
CA ARG A 171 -2.28 0.73 17.22
C ARG A 171 -1.10 1.15 18.09
N TRP A 172 -0.06 0.33 18.16
CA TRP A 172 1.19 0.68 18.83
C TRP A 172 1.81 1.96 18.26
N LEU A 173 1.79 2.16 16.93
CA LEU A 173 2.23 3.43 16.33
C LEU A 173 1.43 4.62 16.87
N LEU A 174 0.10 4.51 16.91
CA LEU A 174 -0.76 5.59 17.40
C LEU A 174 -0.50 5.88 18.89
N ASP A 175 -0.37 4.83 19.71
CA ASP A 175 -0.10 4.94 21.14
C ASP A 175 1.30 5.50 21.44
N ASN A 176 2.23 5.41 20.48
CA ASN A 176 3.60 5.97 20.55
C ASN A 176 3.75 7.32 19.83
N GLY A 177 2.64 8.00 19.53
CA GLY A 177 2.64 9.41 19.14
C GLY A 177 2.62 9.68 17.64
N TYR A 178 2.51 8.65 16.78
CA TYR A 178 2.24 8.88 15.37
C TYR A 178 0.77 9.28 15.18
N ASP A 179 0.54 10.40 14.50
CA ASP A 179 -0.81 10.80 14.10
C ASP A 179 -1.34 9.85 13.02
N ASN A 180 -2.60 9.41 13.11
CA ASN A 180 -3.16 8.46 12.15
C ASN A 180 -3.19 9.02 10.72
N GLY A 181 -3.31 10.34 10.56
CA GLY A 181 -3.21 11.06 9.28
C GLY A 181 -1.78 11.10 8.72
N ASN A 182 -0.78 10.63 9.46
CA ASN A 182 0.60 10.47 9.01
C ASN A 182 1.07 9.00 8.99
N VAL A 183 0.15 8.04 9.06
CA VAL A 183 0.44 6.61 8.89
C VAL A 183 -0.07 6.14 7.54
N VAL A 184 0.80 5.51 6.75
CA VAL A 184 0.40 4.72 5.58
C VAL A 184 0.57 3.24 5.92
N VAL A 185 -0.41 2.41 5.59
CA VAL A 185 -0.29 0.94 5.75
C VAL A 185 0.02 0.34 4.39
N ALA A 186 1.15 -0.35 4.28
CA ALA A 186 1.65 -0.92 3.04
C ALA A 186 1.92 -2.42 3.17
N GLY A 187 1.78 -3.17 2.08
CA GLY A 187 2.21 -4.55 2.04
C GLY A 187 2.13 -5.18 0.65
N ASP A 188 2.80 -6.31 0.48
CA ASP A 188 2.93 -6.99 -0.81
C ASP A 188 2.43 -8.44 -0.77
N GLY A 189 1.81 -8.92 -1.85
CA GLY A 189 1.25 -10.28 -1.91
C GLY A 189 0.25 -10.57 -0.78
N ALA A 190 0.61 -11.51 0.09
CA ALA A 190 -0.14 -11.78 1.33
C ALA A 190 -0.09 -10.60 2.32
N GLY A 191 0.99 -9.84 2.37
CA GLY A 191 1.09 -8.61 3.14
C GLY A 191 0.12 -7.53 2.65
N GLY A 192 -0.10 -7.45 1.33
CA GLY A 192 -1.11 -6.57 0.73
C GLY A 192 -2.54 -6.95 1.16
N ASN A 193 -2.84 -8.25 1.24
CA ASN A 193 -4.09 -8.75 1.84
C ASN A 193 -4.23 -8.26 3.30
N ILE A 194 -3.21 -8.52 4.12
CA ILE A 194 -3.22 -8.18 5.55
C ILE A 194 -3.33 -6.66 5.75
N ALA A 195 -2.68 -5.84 4.92
CA ALA A 195 -2.78 -4.39 4.95
C ALA A 195 -4.22 -3.92 4.75
N ILE A 196 -4.91 -4.44 3.73
CA ILE A 196 -6.30 -4.08 3.45
C ILE A 196 -7.22 -4.56 4.58
N GLU A 197 -7.08 -5.82 5.02
CA GLU A 197 -7.89 -6.40 6.10
C GLU A 197 -7.69 -5.70 7.45
N THR A 198 -6.47 -5.22 7.74
CA THR A 198 -6.16 -4.43 8.94
C THR A 198 -7.00 -3.16 8.98
N VAL A 199 -7.11 -2.46 7.85
CA VAL A 199 -7.88 -1.22 7.75
C VAL A 199 -9.38 -1.49 7.76
N LEU A 200 -9.85 -2.54 7.06
CA LEU A 200 -11.25 -2.96 7.11
C LEU A 200 -11.70 -3.27 8.56
N ARG A 201 -10.85 -3.93 9.35
CA ARG A 201 -11.16 -4.19 10.77
C ARG A 201 -11.12 -2.94 11.64
N GLN A 202 -10.23 -1.98 11.36
CA GLN A 202 -10.28 -0.68 12.04
C GLN A 202 -11.56 0.09 11.74
N MET A 203 -12.03 0.05 10.49
CA MET A 203 -13.32 0.64 10.10
C MET A 203 -14.48 -0.02 10.84
N GLN A 204 -14.53 -1.36 10.87
CA GLN A 204 -15.56 -2.11 11.60
C GLN A 204 -15.57 -1.77 13.10
N ALA A 205 -14.40 -1.49 13.68
CA ALA A 205 -14.25 -1.09 15.06
C ALA A 205 -14.50 0.41 15.33
N ALA A 206 -14.83 1.20 14.29
CA ALA A 206 -14.98 2.66 14.36
C ALA A 206 -13.77 3.36 15.02
N LYS A 207 -12.56 2.90 14.67
CA LYS A 207 -11.30 3.43 15.19
C LYS A 207 -10.58 4.30 14.14
N PRO A 208 -9.57 5.11 14.53
CA PRO A 208 -8.80 5.92 13.59
C PRO A 208 -8.23 5.07 12.45
N LEU A 209 -8.30 5.64 11.24
CA LEU A 209 -7.84 5.02 9.99
C LEU A 209 -6.52 5.65 9.56
N PRO A 210 -5.66 4.90 8.84
CA PRO A 210 -4.45 5.47 8.25
C PRO A 210 -4.79 6.50 7.18
N ALA A 211 -3.81 7.33 6.85
CA ALA A 211 -3.86 8.33 5.79
C ALA A 211 -4.16 7.70 4.42
N ALA A 212 -3.55 6.55 4.14
CA ALA A 212 -3.75 5.79 2.92
C ALA A 212 -3.29 4.32 3.07
N VAL A 213 -3.61 3.50 2.07
CA VAL A 213 -3.19 2.11 1.96
C VAL A 213 -2.47 1.88 0.65
N VAL A 214 -1.38 1.11 0.69
CA VAL A 214 -0.60 0.69 -0.48
C VAL A 214 -0.57 -0.82 -0.53
N ALA A 215 -1.07 -1.42 -1.60
CA ALA A 215 -1.10 -2.86 -1.78
C ALA A 215 -0.39 -3.25 -3.09
N LEU A 216 0.70 -4.00 -2.95
CA LEU A 216 1.55 -4.43 -4.06
C LEU A 216 1.23 -5.87 -4.41
N SER A 217 0.80 -6.13 -5.64
CA SER A 217 0.42 -7.47 -6.11
C SER A 217 -0.46 -8.23 -5.10
N PRO A 218 -1.50 -7.63 -4.51
CA PRO A 218 -2.18 -8.22 -3.36
C PRO A 218 -2.92 -9.50 -3.71
N ILE A 219 -2.90 -10.46 -2.78
CA ILE A 219 -3.84 -11.59 -2.81
C ILE A 219 -5.17 -11.07 -2.29
N THR A 220 -6.17 -10.89 -3.16
CA THR A 220 -7.48 -10.34 -2.75
C THR A 220 -8.58 -11.38 -2.76
N ASP A 221 -8.33 -12.51 -3.44
CA ASP A 221 -9.26 -13.61 -3.64
C ASP A 221 -8.60 -14.98 -3.40
N LEU A 222 -8.79 -15.52 -2.20
CA LEU A 222 -8.31 -16.87 -1.89
C LEU A 222 -9.11 -17.96 -2.60
N ALA A 223 -10.23 -17.64 -3.26
CA ALA A 223 -10.95 -18.58 -4.12
C ALA A 223 -10.29 -18.69 -5.51
N ALA A 224 -9.28 -17.85 -5.81
CA ALA A 224 -8.47 -17.88 -7.03
C ALA A 224 -9.33 -17.87 -8.30
N THR A 225 -10.28 -16.94 -8.37
CA THR A 225 -11.28 -16.86 -9.45
C THR A 225 -10.94 -15.87 -10.56
N GLY A 226 -9.83 -15.12 -10.44
CA GLY A 226 -9.34 -14.24 -11.49
C GLY A 226 -8.94 -15.01 -12.76
N GLY A 227 -9.24 -14.47 -13.95
CA GLY A 227 -8.88 -15.07 -15.23
C GLY A 227 -7.36 -15.14 -15.44
N SER A 228 -6.62 -14.16 -14.91
CA SER A 228 -5.15 -14.13 -14.91
C SER A 228 -4.51 -15.31 -14.20
N MET A 229 -5.20 -15.97 -13.25
CA MET A 229 -4.74 -17.23 -12.64
C MET A 229 -4.55 -18.34 -13.67
N THR A 230 -5.22 -18.25 -14.82
CA THR A 230 -5.07 -19.18 -15.94
C THR A 230 -4.24 -18.56 -17.07
N SER A 231 -4.54 -17.33 -17.50
CA SER A 231 -3.85 -16.74 -18.66
C SER A 231 -2.39 -16.42 -18.41
N ASN A 232 -2.01 -16.11 -17.16
CA ASN A 232 -0.64 -15.77 -16.77
C ASN A 232 0.05 -16.91 -15.98
N ALA A 233 -0.57 -18.09 -15.89
CA ALA A 233 -0.01 -19.22 -15.13
C ALA A 233 1.39 -19.64 -15.62
N ALA A 234 1.69 -19.46 -16.91
CA ALA A 234 3.00 -19.80 -17.47
C ALA A 234 4.06 -18.70 -17.27
N SER A 235 3.66 -17.46 -17.02
CA SER A 235 4.56 -16.31 -16.85
C SER A 235 4.96 -16.06 -15.40
N ASP A 236 4.10 -16.42 -14.44
CA ASP A 236 4.35 -16.22 -13.01
C ASP A 236 5.08 -17.43 -12.38
N PRO A 237 6.37 -17.29 -11.98
CA PRO A 237 7.12 -18.41 -11.43
C PRO A 237 6.79 -18.69 -9.95
N LEU A 238 6.02 -17.81 -9.29
CA LEU A 238 5.78 -17.88 -7.86
C LEU A 238 4.33 -18.19 -7.53
N VAL A 239 3.38 -17.62 -8.26
CA VAL A 239 1.96 -17.72 -7.92
C VAL A 239 1.21 -18.41 -9.04
N ASP A 240 0.51 -19.48 -8.68
CA ASP A 240 -0.50 -20.10 -9.51
C ASP A 240 -1.71 -20.51 -8.66
N LYS A 241 -2.74 -21.02 -9.33
CA LYS A 241 -3.96 -21.48 -8.67
C LYS A 241 -3.69 -22.60 -7.66
N ALA A 242 -2.84 -23.57 -8.02
CA ALA A 242 -2.55 -24.70 -7.16
C ALA A 242 -1.87 -24.26 -5.86
N TRP A 243 -0.96 -23.30 -5.96
CA TRP A 243 -0.28 -22.68 -4.84
C TRP A 243 -1.28 -21.97 -3.91
N ILE A 244 -2.16 -21.12 -4.43
CA ILE A 244 -3.22 -20.48 -3.61
C ILE A 244 -4.10 -21.53 -2.92
N GLU A 245 -4.42 -22.63 -3.60
CA GLU A 245 -5.16 -23.75 -3.02
C GLU A 245 -4.42 -24.42 -1.84
N THR A 246 -3.09 -24.54 -1.91
CA THR A 246 -2.29 -25.07 -0.79
C THR A 246 -2.33 -24.19 0.46
N LEU A 247 -2.51 -22.87 0.30
CA LEU A 247 -2.60 -21.92 1.41
C LEU A 247 -3.92 -22.05 2.17
N ARG A 248 -5.01 -22.48 1.50
CA ARG A 248 -6.37 -22.43 2.05
C ARG A 248 -6.50 -23.19 3.36
N LYS A 249 -6.15 -24.48 3.39
CA LYS A 249 -6.34 -25.31 4.59
C LYS A 249 -5.57 -24.79 5.81
N PRO A 250 -4.25 -24.50 5.74
CA PRO A 250 -3.51 -23.99 6.88
C PRO A 250 -3.94 -22.57 7.27
N TYR A 251 -4.37 -21.74 6.33
CA TYR A 251 -4.77 -20.35 6.63
C TYR A 251 -6.20 -20.27 7.16
N LEU A 252 -7.14 -20.79 6.39
CA LEU A 252 -8.58 -20.62 6.57
C LEU A 252 -9.20 -21.65 7.50
N GLY A 253 -8.55 -22.80 7.68
CA GLY A 253 -9.14 -23.95 8.36
C GLY A 253 -10.41 -24.41 7.65
N ARG A 254 -11.58 -24.08 8.23
CA ARG A 254 -12.91 -24.38 7.67
C ARG A 254 -13.62 -23.18 7.03
N ARG A 255 -13.03 -21.98 7.12
CA ARG A 255 -13.62 -20.75 6.56
C ARG A 255 -13.65 -20.84 5.03
N PRO A 256 -14.74 -20.41 4.36
CA PRO A 256 -14.77 -20.39 2.92
C PRO A 256 -13.74 -19.39 2.37
N PRO A 257 -13.09 -19.69 1.24
CA PRO A 257 -12.10 -18.79 0.64
C PRO A 257 -12.72 -17.50 0.07
N THR A 258 -14.05 -17.41 0.00
CA THR A 258 -14.79 -16.21 -0.40
C THR A 258 -15.26 -15.37 0.79
N ASP A 259 -14.83 -15.70 1.99
CA ASP A 259 -15.22 -14.96 3.19
C ASP A 259 -14.59 -13.55 3.18
N PRO A 260 -15.39 -12.48 3.34
CA PRO A 260 -14.91 -11.10 3.24
C PRO A 260 -13.90 -10.69 4.32
N GLN A 261 -13.66 -11.52 5.34
CA GLN A 261 -12.65 -11.24 6.39
C GLN A 261 -11.27 -11.85 6.10
N VAL A 262 -11.11 -12.55 4.97
CA VAL A 262 -9.82 -13.10 4.49
C VAL A 262 -9.56 -12.80 3.02
N SER A 263 -10.59 -12.40 2.28
CA SER A 263 -10.53 -12.11 0.85
C SER A 263 -11.22 -10.78 0.61
N PRO A 264 -10.47 -9.66 0.67
CA PRO A 264 -11.03 -8.32 0.61
C PRO A 264 -11.77 -8.03 -0.70
N LEU A 265 -11.57 -8.84 -1.75
CA LEU A 265 -12.41 -8.80 -2.95
C LEU A 265 -13.91 -8.94 -2.62
N TYR A 266 -14.28 -9.63 -1.53
CA TYR A 266 -15.66 -9.84 -1.11
C TYR A 266 -16.14 -8.83 -0.05
N ALA A 267 -15.25 -8.02 0.53
CA ALA A 267 -15.57 -7.06 1.59
C ALA A 267 -16.28 -5.77 1.10
N ASP A 268 -17.03 -5.10 1.97
CA ASP A 268 -17.52 -3.75 1.70
C ASP A 268 -16.37 -2.73 1.85
N MET A 269 -16.13 -1.95 0.80
CA MET A 269 -15.05 -0.97 0.72
C MET A 269 -15.56 0.47 0.94
N LYS A 270 -16.83 0.68 1.25
CA LYS A 270 -17.39 2.02 1.43
C LYS A 270 -16.71 2.75 2.59
N GLY A 271 -16.15 3.93 2.29
CA GLY A 271 -15.42 4.74 3.28
C GLY A 271 -13.99 4.29 3.53
N PHE A 272 -13.46 3.36 2.74
CA PHE A 272 -12.06 2.96 2.82
C PHE A 272 -11.13 4.14 2.46
N PRO A 273 -9.95 4.28 3.09
CA PRO A 273 -8.98 5.34 2.77
C PRO A 273 -8.49 5.28 1.32
N PRO A 274 -7.79 6.33 0.82
CA PRO A 274 -7.11 6.29 -0.46
C PRO A 274 -6.26 5.04 -0.62
N LEU A 275 -6.35 4.40 -1.79
CA LEU A 275 -5.75 3.09 -2.05
C LEU A 275 -4.89 3.14 -3.32
N LEU A 276 -3.59 2.86 -3.16
CA LEU A 276 -2.68 2.57 -4.27
C LEU A 276 -2.58 1.06 -4.46
N LEU A 277 -2.79 0.62 -5.70
CA LEU A 277 -2.61 -0.75 -6.15
C LEU A 277 -1.56 -0.80 -7.25
N GLN A 278 -0.45 -1.50 -7.02
CA GLN A 278 0.54 -1.80 -8.06
C GLN A 278 0.49 -3.28 -8.40
N VAL A 279 0.52 -3.62 -9.69
CA VAL A 279 0.58 -5.01 -10.16
C VAL A 279 1.31 -5.11 -11.49
N GLY A 280 2.04 -6.18 -11.71
CA GLY A 280 2.69 -6.49 -12.97
C GLY A 280 1.72 -7.16 -13.94
N SER A 281 1.81 -6.82 -15.23
CA SER A 281 0.94 -7.41 -16.24
C SER A 281 1.22 -8.91 -16.48
N GLY A 282 2.38 -9.42 -16.02
CA GLY A 282 2.79 -10.82 -16.13
C GLY A 282 2.33 -11.70 -14.96
N GLU A 283 1.64 -11.14 -13.97
CA GLU A 283 1.28 -11.84 -12.74
C GLU A 283 0.00 -12.65 -12.82
N ALA A 284 -0.06 -13.77 -12.10
CA ALA A 284 -1.32 -14.48 -11.86
C ALA A 284 -2.32 -13.64 -11.05
N LEU A 285 -1.84 -12.69 -10.24
CA LEU A 285 -2.63 -11.78 -9.38
C LEU A 285 -3.10 -10.48 -10.07
N LEU A 286 -2.91 -10.37 -11.38
CA LEU A 286 -3.39 -9.21 -12.15
C LEU A 286 -4.89 -8.94 -11.93
N ASP A 287 -5.74 -9.95 -12.13
CA ASP A 287 -7.18 -9.79 -11.97
C ASP A 287 -7.62 -9.67 -10.51
N ASP A 288 -6.85 -10.17 -9.55
CA ASP A 288 -7.10 -9.91 -8.12
C ASP A 288 -7.01 -8.42 -7.82
N THR A 289 -6.02 -7.76 -8.42
CA THR A 289 -5.79 -6.33 -8.26
C THR A 289 -6.85 -5.52 -9.00
N LEU A 290 -7.10 -5.82 -10.29
CA LEU A 290 -8.02 -5.05 -11.12
C LEU A 290 -9.47 -5.15 -10.62
N ARG A 291 -9.92 -6.34 -10.23
CA ARG A 291 -11.29 -6.53 -9.71
C ARG A 291 -11.50 -5.83 -8.37
N LEU A 292 -10.50 -5.85 -7.49
CA LEU A 292 -10.56 -5.08 -6.24
C LEU A 292 -10.59 -3.58 -6.51
N ALA A 293 -9.74 -3.09 -7.43
CA ALA A 293 -9.70 -1.68 -7.81
C ALA A 293 -11.07 -1.20 -8.31
N ASP A 294 -11.69 -1.94 -9.23
CA ASP A 294 -13.00 -1.60 -9.77
C ASP A 294 -14.09 -1.61 -8.69
N LYS A 295 -14.08 -2.63 -7.81
CA LYS A 295 -15.02 -2.69 -6.68
C LYS A 295 -14.85 -1.51 -5.73
N ALA A 296 -13.61 -1.18 -5.36
CA ALA A 296 -13.31 -0.07 -4.46
C ALA A 296 -13.73 1.28 -5.07
N ARG A 297 -13.47 1.50 -6.37
CA ARG A 297 -13.97 2.68 -7.10
C ARG A 297 -15.50 2.77 -7.09
N GLN A 298 -16.19 1.66 -7.33
CA GLN A 298 -17.66 1.61 -7.27
C GLN A 298 -18.21 1.91 -5.86
N ALA A 299 -17.43 1.61 -4.81
CA ALA A 299 -17.74 1.96 -3.42
C ALA A 299 -17.39 3.42 -3.06
N GLY A 300 -16.83 4.21 -3.99
CA GLY A 300 -16.46 5.60 -3.80
C GLY A 300 -15.07 5.83 -3.20
N VAL A 301 -14.20 4.82 -3.22
CA VAL A 301 -12.80 4.94 -2.76
C VAL A 301 -11.96 5.66 -3.80
N ASP A 302 -11.04 6.52 -3.35
CA ASP A 302 -9.99 7.10 -4.21
C ASP A 302 -8.93 6.03 -4.50
N VAL A 303 -8.97 5.46 -5.72
CA VAL A 303 -8.12 4.33 -6.10
C VAL A 303 -7.17 4.71 -7.23
N THR A 304 -5.88 4.69 -6.94
CA THR A 304 -4.81 4.71 -7.94
C THR A 304 -4.42 3.28 -8.28
N THR A 305 -4.44 2.91 -9.57
CA THR A 305 -3.98 1.61 -10.04
C THR A 305 -2.84 1.80 -11.03
N GLU A 306 -1.75 1.06 -10.84
CA GLU A 306 -0.60 1.02 -11.73
C GLU A 306 -0.38 -0.40 -12.22
N ILE A 307 -0.53 -0.60 -13.52
CA ILE A 307 -0.24 -1.88 -14.17
C ILE A 307 1.12 -1.76 -14.82
N TRP A 308 2.10 -2.50 -14.32
CA TRP A 308 3.49 -2.43 -14.76
C TRP A 308 3.76 -3.46 -15.88
N PRO A 309 4.02 -3.02 -17.12
CA PRO A 309 4.13 -3.94 -18.25
C PRO A 309 5.28 -4.95 -18.09
N GLY A 310 4.95 -6.24 -18.21
CA GLY A 310 5.90 -7.34 -18.17
C GLY A 310 6.49 -7.66 -16.79
N MET A 311 6.11 -6.94 -15.72
CA MET A 311 6.67 -7.20 -14.40
C MET A 311 6.14 -8.52 -13.79
N PRO A 312 7.01 -9.30 -13.11
CA PRO A 312 6.63 -10.52 -12.38
C PRO A 312 6.17 -10.20 -10.95
N HIS A 313 5.65 -11.19 -10.24
CA HIS A 313 5.22 -11.05 -8.84
C HIS A 313 6.35 -10.54 -7.94
N GLN A 314 6.03 -9.57 -7.06
CA GLN A 314 6.95 -8.98 -6.08
C GLN A 314 8.24 -8.37 -6.68
N TRP A 315 8.18 -7.84 -7.90
CA TRP A 315 9.34 -7.21 -8.54
C TRP A 315 9.93 -6.06 -7.72
N GLN A 316 9.10 -5.38 -6.91
CA GLN A 316 9.49 -4.28 -6.03
C GLN A 316 10.54 -4.67 -4.98
N LEU A 317 10.71 -5.97 -4.67
CA LEU A 317 11.73 -6.45 -3.74
C LEU A 317 13.17 -6.26 -4.25
N PHE A 318 13.36 -5.93 -5.52
CA PHE A 318 14.66 -5.89 -6.18
C PHE A 318 15.04 -4.52 -6.77
N PRO A 319 14.95 -3.40 -6.00
CA PRO A 319 15.29 -2.07 -6.51
C PRO A 319 16.78 -1.91 -6.85
N SER A 320 17.64 -2.83 -6.43
CA SER A 320 19.06 -2.87 -6.82
C SER A 320 19.34 -3.63 -8.12
N LEU A 321 18.37 -4.37 -8.65
CA LEU A 321 18.51 -5.22 -9.84
C LEU A 321 17.65 -4.75 -11.01
N LEU A 322 16.52 -4.11 -10.72
CA LEU A 322 15.48 -3.75 -11.67
C LEU A 322 15.10 -2.27 -11.49
N ASP A 323 15.31 -1.47 -12.52
CA ASP A 323 15.08 -0.01 -12.46
C ASP A 323 13.59 0.30 -12.22
N ASP A 324 12.70 -0.52 -12.78
CA ASP A 324 11.25 -0.41 -12.57
C ASP A 324 10.83 -0.69 -11.12
N ALA A 325 11.61 -1.46 -10.35
CA ALA A 325 11.35 -1.66 -8.92
C ALA A 325 11.72 -0.42 -8.10
N ASP A 326 12.80 0.29 -8.47
CA ASP A 326 13.14 1.58 -7.87
C ASP A 326 12.09 2.64 -8.21
N ARG A 327 11.69 2.73 -9.50
CA ARG A 327 10.60 3.63 -9.93
C ARG A 327 9.29 3.34 -9.21
N ALA A 328 8.92 2.07 -9.06
CA ALA A 328 7.74 1.67 -8.29
C ALA A 328 7.82 2.15 -6.84
N SER A 329 9.00 2.08 -6.21
CA SER A 329 9.24 2.62 -4.86
C SER A 329 9.07 4.14 -4.80
N GLN A 330 9.51 4.88 -5.83
CA GLN A 330 9.29 6.33 -5.91
C GLN A 330 7.81 6.67 -6.03
N ASN A 331 7.05 5.96 -6.88
CA ASN A 331 5.60 6.17 -6.99
C ASN A 331 4.88 5.92 -5.66
N ILE A 332 5.25 4.86 -4.93
CA ILE A 332 4.70 4.58 -3.59
C ILE A 332 5.01 5.73 -2.63
N ALA A 333 6.23 6.24 -2.65
CA ALA A 333 6.64 7.36 -1.80
C ALA A 333 5.88 8.65 -2.14
N GLU A 334 5.74 8.98 -3.42
CA GLU A 334 4.96 10.13 -3.86
C GLU A 334 3.49 10.03 -3.42
N PHE A 335 2.91 8.83 -3.52
CA PHE A 335 1.56 8.57 -3.03
C PHE A 335 1.47 8.77 -1.52
N ALA A 336 2.41 8.22 -0.73
CA ALA A 336 2.45 8.41 0.72
C ALA A 336 2.59 9.89 1.11
N ILE A 337 3.55 10.61 0.51
CA ILE A 337 3.80 12.04 0.75
C ILE A 337 2.55 12.88 0.47
N ARG A 338 1.81 12.57 -0.60
CA ARG A 338 0.57 13.29 -0.97
C ARG A 338 -0.53 13.17 0.08
N HIS A 339 -0.56 12.03 0.79
CA HIS A 339 -1.62 11.68 1.72
C HIS A 339 -1.29 11.93 3.19
N PHE A 340 -0.01 12.07 3.57
CA PHE A 340 0.35 12.56 4.90
C PHE A 340 -0.31 13.93 5.19
N ALA A 341 -0.86 14.07 6.38
CA ALA A 341 -1.70 15.20 6.78
C ALA A 341 -0.89 16.47 7.10
N ASP A 342 0.39 16.33 7.45
CA ASP A 342 1.32 17.40 7.83
C ASP A 342 1.80 18.26 6.64
N ARG A 343 0.89 18.61 5.72
CA ARG A 343 1.14 19.64 4.71
C ARG A 343 1.67 20.89 5.43
N PRO A 344 2.67 21.60 4.85
CA PRO A 344 3.15 22.83 5.44
C PRO A 344 1.95 23.70 5.78
N LYS A 345 1.83 24.14 7.03
CA LYS A 345 0.88 25.20 7.36
C LYS A 345 1.27 26.40 6.50
N GLU A 346 0.38 26.80 5.58
CA GLU A 346 0.55 28.00 4.75
C GLU A 346 0.78 29.26 5.60
#